data_AF-A0A960ZWC7-F1
#
_entry.id   AF-A0A960ZWC7-F1
#
_cell.length_a   1.000
_cell.length_b   1.000
_cell.length_c   1.000
_cell.angle_alpha   90.00
_cell.angle_beta   90.00
_cell.angle_gamma   90.00
#
_symmetry.space_group_name_H-M   'P 1'
#
loop_
_entity.id
_entity.type
_entity.pdbx_description
1 polymer ?
#
loop_
_entity_poly.entity_id
_entity_poly.type
_entity_poly.pdbx_seq_one_letter_code
_entity_poly.pdbx_strand_id
1 'polypeptide(L)'
;MKILIRLALVVCCLTVVGMVFLPTLLSCRLLNKIPLALLGTFTSSEIRADNLSLSWWSGCSVRGAVYRDASGLNTLTLESAETTASLYGLMTGSIGTTTLRGVKLTSQMPTSLAIGKRQCYPQTVTAGFASGQGGQERRWKRLRGELILVDFDWEIREETGERWGIDGRKGSLVFLNGLESPWTLSLDGKSWKNQKEGLGEFHIALKTPSLSLLQALLLDALRNSRLPDTGDEPLEVALNLHAFPTHALDLIAARSKLHLRSDTLGPTLDLSVMGGLNGGAGELTTHIQVPGSQSVFDVQTRWKRERQLQLVAITSTGKELPSAFLASSFAGEATALGQALLGPRFSFTLSGIPSSDGVDLALEASGPQGSLSLGGEITHTTFTPSRAIQLTSLPTNGRWEPLVRLSPKVGKMIRAESPLNVTIPPEQVQFVFGGALRLPLIRIDAPAYTLAGAEIGRMLYDSTPAPQFSQSSLSVAMTPIFLSVNGDQVVIRRMDMLLDQRLPLAFWGETRLDSHKLRLTLGLSDRALKELYGIGGVGANRMLQVSIKGTWEQPKIDEGSFFTRVAAMMAKDQLGALGTLIDHATNEPPPPPTSDVPWLSGGATAYFSSDSSKNTILHSIQKNLKEEVKGVFDLFR
;
A
#
# COMPACT_ATOMS: atom_id res chain seq x y z
N MET A 1 19.19 -13.81 -56.84
CA MET A 1 17.88 -13.82 -56.15
C MET A 1 17.20 -15.19 -56.15
N LYS A 2 16.90 -15.82 -57.31
CA LYS A 2 16.22 -17.15 -57.35
C LYS A 2 16.97 -18.29 -56.62
N ILE A 3 18.30 -18.30 -56.63
CA ILE A 3 19.13 -19.31 -55.93
C ILE A 3 19.06 -19.16 -54.40
N LEU A 4 19.11 -17.92 -53.90
CA LEU A 4 19.00 -17.61 -52.46
C LEU A 4 17.64 -18.03 -51.89
N ILE A 5 16.55 -17.83 -52.64
CA ILE A 5 15.20 -18.26 -52.23
C ILE A 5 15.12 -19.79 -52.14
N ARG A 6 15.70 -20.51 -53.11
CA ARG A 6 15.75 -21.98 -53.07
C ARG A 6 16.58 -22.50 -51.89
N LEU A 7 17.73 -21.88 -51.62
CA LEU A 7 18.57 -22.22 -50.47
C LEU A 7 17.82 -21.98 -49.15
N ALA A 8 17.16 -20.82 -49.00
CA ALA A 8 16.37 -20.50 -47.82
C ALA A 8 15.20 -21.49 -47.61
N LEU A 9 14.53 -21.90 -48.69
CA LEU A 9 13.48 -22.91 -48.63
C LEU A 9 14.03 -24.29 -48.22
N VAL A 10 15.19 -24.69 -48.72
CA VAL A 10 15.84 -25.96 -48.33
C VAL A 10 16.24 -25.92 -46.85
N VAL A 11 16.85 -24.82 -46.38
CA VAL A 11 17.21 -24.67 -44.96
C VAL A 11 15.97 -24.64 -44.06
N CYS A 12 14.91 -23.95 -44.47
CA CYS A 12 13.64 -23.93 -43.75
C CYS A 12 13.02 -25.33 -43.70
N CYS A 13 13.00 -26.05 -44.81
CA CYS A 13 12.50 -27.42 -44.89
C CYS A 13 13.32 -28.37 -44.01
N LEU A 14 14.65 -28.30 -44.06
CA LEU A 14 15.54 -29.10 -43.21
C LEU A 14 15.35 -28.77 -41.72
N THR A 15 15.13 -27.51 -41.38
CA THR A 15 14.84 -27.10 -39.99
C THR A 15 13.51 -27.67 -39.51
N VAL A 16 12.46 -27.61 -40.34
CA VAL A 16 11.13 -28.16 -40.02
C VAL A 16 11.21 -29.68 -39.87
N VAL A 17 11.88 -30.37 -40.78
CA VAL A 17 12.11 -31.82 -40.70
C VAL A 17 12.89 -32.15 -39.42
N GLY A 18 13.96 -31.42 -39.14
CA GLY A 18 14.75 -31.57 -37.91
C GLY A 18 13.91 -31.39 -36.65
N MET A 19 13.04 -30.39 -36.60
CA MET A 19 12.12 -30.18 -35.47
C MET A 19 11.11 -31.30 -35.33
N VAL A 20 10.50 -31.78 -36.42
CA VAL A 20 9.52 -32.87 -36.39
C VAL A 20 10.14 -34.17 -35.84
N PHE A 21 11.36 -34.50 -36.24
CA PHE A 21 12.07 -35.71 -35.80
C PHE A 21 12.87 -35.54 -34.50
N LEU A 22 12.90 -34.33 -33.92
CA LEU A 22 13.69 -34.04 -32.73
C LEU A 22 13.41 -34.99 -31.54
N PRO A 23 12.15 -35.32 -31.16
CA PRO A 23 11.89 -36.21 -30.04
C PRO A 23 12.38 -37.63 -30.32
N THR A 24 12.24 -38.11 -31.56
CA THR A 24 12.73 -39.43 -31.98
C THR A 24 14.26 -39.48 -31.92
N LEU A 25 14.94 -38.42 -32.36
CA LEU A 25 16.39 -38.30 -32.27
C LEU A 25 16.83 -38.26 -30.80
N LEU A 26 16.20 -37.43 -29.96
CA LEU A 26 16.51 -37.34 -28.53
C LEU A 26 16.18 -38.60 -27.74
N SER A 27 15.25 -39.44 -28.23
CA SER A 27 14.93 -40.74 -27.64
C SER A 27 15.93 -41.84 -28.03
N CYS A 28 16.81 -41.59 -28.99
CA CYS A 28 17.84 -42.55 -29.39
C CYS A 28 18.88 -42.70 -28.28
N ARG A 29 19.33 -43.94 -27.99
CA ARG A 29 20.31 -44.26 -26.93
C ARG A 29 21.63 -43.47 -27.02
N LEU A 30 22.00 -43.02 -28.22
CA LEU A 30 23.19 -42.20 -28.44
C LEU A 30 22.99 -40.74 -28.00
N LEU A 31 21.78 -40.21 -28.16
CA LEU A 31 21.46 -38.79 -28.01
C LEU A 31 20.65 -38.47 -26.75
N ASN A 32 20.07 -39.47 -26.08
CA ASN A 32 19.32 -39.28 -24.82
C ASN A 32 20.15 -38.68 -23.68
N LYS A 33 21.49 -38.72 -23.77
CA LYS A 33 22.40 -38.07 -22.84
C LYS A 33 22.34 -36.54 -22.91
N ILE A 34 22.03 -35.96 -24.07
CA ILE A 34 22.00 -34.51 -24.28
C ILE A 34 20.93 -33.82 -23.41
N PRO A 35 19.63 -34.22 -23.46
CA PRO A 35 18.61 -33.58 -22.64
C PRO A 35 18.83 -33.82 -21.14
N LEU A 36 19.35 -34.98 -20.75
CA LEU A 36 19.69 -35.28 -19.36
C LEU A 36 20.86 -34.45 -18.84
N ALA A 37 21.90 -34.25 -19.66
CA ALA A 37 23.02 -33.37 -19.33
C ALA A 37 22.57 -31.91 -19.19
N LEU A 38 21.71 -31.43 -20.10
CA LEU A 38 21.12 -30.09 -20.00
C LEU A 38 20.33 -29.93 -18.70
N LEU A 39 19.47 -30.90 -18.34
CA LEU A 39 18.74 -30.88 -17.06
C LEU A 39 19.71 -30.86 -15.87
N GLY A 40 20.77 -31.66 -15.91
CA GLY A 40 21.81 -31.69 -14.87
C GLY A 40 22.51 -30.34 -14.67
N THR A 41 22.74 -29.57 -15.75
CA THR A 41 23.32 -28.22 -15.63
C THR A 41 22.41 -27.22 -14.91
N PHE A 42 21.09 -27.41 -14.96
CA PHE A 42 20.15 -26.55 -14.23
C PHE A 42 20.08 -26.87 -12.74
N THR A 43 20.40 -28.10 -12.34
CA THR A 43 20.27 -28.59 -10.96
C THR A 43 21.61 -28.86 -10.28
N SER A 44 22.74 -28.57 -10.94
CA SER A 44 24.10 -28.88 -10.47
C SER A 44 24.29 -30.36 -10.08
N SER A 45 23.70 -31.27 -10.87
CA SER A 45 23.64 -32.71 -10.58
C SER A 45 23.77 -33.56 -11.83
N GLU A 46 24.13 -34.83 -11.67
CA GLU A 46 24.20 -35.79 -12.77
C GLU A 46 22.90 -36.61 -12.83
N ILE A 47 22.15 -36.46 -13.93
CA ILE A 47 20.94 -37.25 -14.19
C ILE A 47 21.27 -38.29 -15.25
N ARG A 48 21.07 -39.57 -14.94
CA ARG A 48 21.15 -40.69 -15.89
C ARG A 48 19.79 -41.32 -16.04
N ALA A 49 19.47 -41.82 -17.23
CA ALA A 49 18.30 -42.66 -17.46
C ALA A 49 18.64 -43.74 -18.49
N ASP A 50 18.15 -44.96 -18.27
CA ASP A 50 18.39 -46.09 -19.16
C ASP A 50 17.61 -45.95 -20.47
N ASN A 51 16.39 -45.42 -20.37
CA ASN A 51 15.53 -45.18 -21.52
C ASN A 51 14.78 -43.87 -21.37
N LEU A 52 14.68 -43.12 -22.46
CA LEU A 52 13.97 -41.85 -22.56
C LEU A 52 13.14 -41.90 -23.83
N SER A 53 11.82 -41.83 -23.68
CA SER A 53 10.86 -41.80 -24.78
C SER A 53 10.16 -40.46 -24.79
N LEU A 54 10.46 -39.63 -25.78
CA LEU A 54 9.88 -38.32 -25.99
C LEU A 54 9.00 -38.32 -27.25
N SER A 55 7.87 -37.63 -27.17
CA SER A 55 6.95 -37.45 -28.31
C SER A 55 6.38 -36.04 -28.34
N TRP A 56 6.19 -35.50 -29.54
CA TRP A 56 5.53 -34.20 -29.71
C TRP A 56 4.04 -34.22 -29.36
N TRP A 57 3.41 -35.37 -29.55
CA TRP A 57 1.93 -35.48 -29.58
C TRP A 57 1.38 -36.48 -28.57
N SER A 58 2.20 -37.42 -28.10
CA SER A 58 1.81 -38.43 -27.10
C SER A 58 2.59 -38.25 -25.81
N GLY A 59 2.21 -39.02 -24.78
CA GLY A 59 2.92 -39.04 -23.51
C GLY A 59 4.42 -39.32 -23.63
N CYS A 60 5.18 -38.85 -22.64
CA CYS A 60 6.60 -39.09 -22.50
C CYS A 60 6.88 -40.10 -21.38
N SER A 61 7.96 -40.85 -21.48
CA SER A 61 8.39 -41.74 -20.40
C SER A 61 9.90 -41.76 -20.20
N VAL A 62 10.31 -41.97 -18.96
CA VAL A 62 11.70 -42.12 -18.53
C VAL A 62 11.77 -43.42 -17.73
N ARG A 63 12.77 -44.27 -17.96
CA ARG A 63 12.99 -45.50 -17.18
C ARG A 63 14.42 -45.56 -16.66
N GLY A 64 14.57 -46.11 -15.46
CA GLY A 64 15.86 -46.27 -14.78
C GLY A 64 16.55 -44.94 -14.52
N ALA A 65 15.80 -43.92 -14.11
CA ALA A 65 16.37 -42.61 -13.85
C ALA A 65 17.11 -42.60 -12.49
N VAL A 66 18.35 -42.13 -12.50
CA VAL A 66 19.20 -41.97 -11.33
C VAL A 66 19.68 -40.53 -11.29
N TYR A 67 19.38 -39.87 -10.18
CA TYR A 67 19.82 -38.51 -9.88
C TYR A 67 20.95 -38.58 -8.85
N ARG A 68 22.10 -38.03 -9.21
CA ARG A 68 23.27 -37.90 -8.35
C ARG A 68 23.49 -36.44 -8.02
N ASP A 69 23.68 -36.14 -6.74
CA ASP A 69 24.00 -34.79 -6.31
C ASP A 69 25.41 -34.36 -6.75
N ALA A 70 25.79 -33.13 -6.40
CA ALA A 70 27.12 -32.59 -6.69
C ALA A 70 28.28 -33.38 -6.05
N SER A 71 28.01 -34.22 -5.04
CA SER A 71 28.98 -35.11 -4.40
C SER A 71 29.13 -36.46 -5.12
N GLY A 72 28.28 -36.73 -6.12
CA GLY A 72 28.27 -37.98 -6.88
C GLY A 72 27.46 -39.10 -6.21
N LEU A 73 26.79 -38.81 -5.09
CA LEU A 73 25.95 -39.79 -4.38
C LEU A 73 24.58 -39.90 -5.04
N ASN A 74 24.10 -41.14 -5.22
CA ASN A 74 22.76 -41.40 -5.72
C ASN A 74 21.74 -40.97 -4.66
N THR A 75 21.11 -39.81 -4.83
CA THR A 75 20.13 -39.28 -3.86
C THR A 75 18.70 -39.63 -4.22
N LEU A 76 18.41 -39.88 -5.50
CA LEU A 76 17.10 -40.31 -5.98
C LEU A 76 17.26 -41.34 -7.11
N THR A 77 16.57 -42.46 -6.99
CA THR A 77 16.41 -43.45 -8.07
C THR A 77 14.94 -43.62 -8.38
N LEU A 78 14.62 -43.77 -9.66
CA LEU A 78 13.27 -43.83 -10.19
C LEU A 78 13.22 -44.95 -11.23
N GLU A 79 12.43 -45.98 -10.99
CA GLU A 79 12.28 -47.10 -11.91
C GLU A 79 11.63 -46.66 -13.22
N SER A 80 10.52 -45.91 -13.13
CA SER A 80 9.92 -45.27 -14.29
C SER A 80 9.15 -44.00 -13.94
N ALA A 81 9.12 -43.04 -14.86
CA ALA A 81 8.20 -41.92 -14.89
C ALA A 81 7.46 -41.94 -16.21
N GLU A 82 6.14 -41.99 -16.20
CA GLU A 82 5.30 -41.96 -17.39
C GLU A 82 4.35 -40.77 -17.27
N THR A 83 4.35 -39.86 -18.24
CA THR A 83 3.46 -38.71 -18.27
C THR A 83 2.57 -38.76 -19.50
N THR A 84 1.29 -38.42 -19.34
CA THR A 84 0.38 -38.23 -20.49
C THR A 84 0.66 -36.94 -21.25
N ALA A 85 1.46 -36.01 -20.68
CA ALA A 85 1.88 -34.82 -21.40
C ALA A 85 2.90 -35.14 -22.49
N SER A 86 2.71 -34.50 -23.65
CA SER A 86 3.71 -34.49 -24.70
C SER A 86 4.88 -33.57 -24.37
N LEU A 87 5.98 -33.69 -25.12
CA LEU A 87 7.14 -32.82 -24.98
C LEU A 87 6.76 -31.33 -25.12
N TYR A 88 5.82 -31.02 -26.01
CA TYR A 88 5.26 -29.67 -26.14
C TYR A 88 4.49 -29.23 -24.89
N GLY A 89 3.68 -30.15 -24.32
CA GLY A 89 3.01 -29.94 -23.04
C GLY A 89 4.00 -29.60 -21.93
N LEU A 90 5.06 -30.39 -21.79
CA LEU A 90 6.10 -30.18 -20.78
C LEU A 90 6.80 -28.81 -20.95
N MET A 91 7.16 -28.42 -22.17
CA MET A 91 7.78 -27.10 -22.43
C MET A 91 6.85 -25.91 -22.18
N THR A 92 5.54 -26.11 -22.29
CA THR A 92 4.53 -25.07 -22.01
C THR A 92 4.06 -25.08 -20.56
N GLY A 93 4.57 -25.99 -19.74
CA GLY A 93 4.27 -26.09 -18.30
C GLY A 93 3.10 -27.01 -17.96
N SER A 94 2.70 -27.95 -18.83
CA SER A 94 1.77 -29.02 -18.47
C SER A 94 2.53 -30.31 -18.18
N ILE A 95 2.26 -30.93 -17.04
CA ILE A 95 2.81 -32.26 -16.70
C ILE A 95 1.80 -33.39 -16.97
N GLY A 96 0.60 -33.09 -17.48
CA GLY A 96 -0.44 -34.10 -17.71
C GLY A 96 -0.72 -34.91 -16.45
N THR A 97 -1.09 -36.17 -16.58
CA THR A 97 -1.06 -37.15 -15.48
C THR A 97 0.30 -37.84 -15.54
N THR A 98 1.15 -37.60 -14.55
CA THR A 98 2.49 -38.17 -14.44
C THR A 98 2.48 -39.25 -13.37
N THR A 99 2.77 -40.50 -13.73
CA THR A 99 2.96 -41.62 -12.81
C THR A 99 4.44 -41.87 -12.60
N LEU A 100 4.90 -41.79 -11.36
CA LEU A 100 6.25 -42.14 -10.94
C LEU A 100 6.21 -43.49 -10.23
N ARG A 101 6.97 -44.47 -10.72
CA ARG A 101 7.07 -45.81 -10.13
C ARG A 101 8.47 -46.07 -9.58
N GLY A 102 8.56 -46.79 -8.47
CA GLY A 102 9.84 -47.26 -7.93
C GLY A 102 10.73 -46.13 -7.43
N VAL A 103 10.12 -45.09 -6.83
CA VAL A 103 10.85 -43.93 -6.30
C VAL A 103 11.58 -44.35 -5.02
N LYS A 104 12.92 -44.30 -5.04
CA LYS A 104 13.75 -44.46 -3.84
C LYS A 104 14.57 -43.21 -3.60
N LEU A 105 14.37 -42.59 -2.45
CA LEU A 105 15.19 -41.49 -1.97
C LEU A 105 16.22 -42.01 -0.98
N THR A 106 17.48 -41.66 -1.19
CA THR A 106 18.59 -42.00 -0.30
C THR A 106 19.20 -40.70 0.19
N SER A 107 18.75 -40.20 1.35
CA SER A 107 19.38 -39.05 2.00
C SER A 107 20.36 -39.55 3.07
N GLN A 108 21.59 -39.08 3.02
CA GLN A 108 22.50 -39.08 4.17
C GLN A 108 22.46 -37.66 4.76
N MET A 109 22.04 -37.53 6.02
CA MET A 109 22.17 -36.25 6.72
C MET A 109 23.56 -36.15 7.36
N PRO A 110 24.27 -35.01 7.24
CA PRO A 110 25.53 -34.79 7.96
C PRO A 110 25.31 -34.54 9.46
N THR A 111 26.07 -35.20 10.34
CA THR A 111 26.01 -35.12 11.83
C THR A 111 26.50 -33.83 12.48
N SER A 112 26.79 -32.76 11.76
CA SER A 112 27.21 -31.52 12.42
C SER A 112 26.02 -30.68 12.90
N LEU A 113 25.19 -31.24 13.76
CA LEU A 113 24.35 -30.49 14.70
C LEU A 113 24.52 -31.12 16.09
N ALA A 114 25.73 -30.95 16.64
CA ALA A 114 26.08 -31.43 17.96
C ALA A 114 25.16 -30.81 19.02
N ILE A 115 24.55 -31.68 19.82
CA ILE A 115 23.72 -31.39 20.98
C ILE A 115 24.58 -30.67 22.02
N GLY A 116 24.57 -29.34 21.99
CA GLY A 116 25.08 -28.48 23.07
C GLY A 116 23.90 -27.96 23.88
N LYS A 117 23.84 -28.32 25.17
CA LYS A 117 22.90 -27.74 26.15
C LYS A 117 23.15 -26.23 26.29
N ARG A 118 22.56 -25.40 25.43
CA ARG A 118 22.16 -24.00 25.67
C ARG A 118 21.43 -23.45 24.43
N GLN A 119 20.31 -22.78 24.71
CA GLN A 119 19.39 -22.10 23.80
C GLN A 119 19.88 -21.90 22.35
N CYS A 120 19.20 -22.57 21.41
CA CYS A 120 19.23 -22.20 20.00
C CYS A 120 17.80 -21.97 19.51
N TYR A 121 17.62 -20.84 18.82
CA TYR A 121 16.44 -20.43 18.08
C TYR A 121 15.96 -21.53 17.12
N PRO A 122 14.65 -21.63 16.82
CA PRO A 122 14.20 -22.53 15.78
C PRO A 122 14.63 -21.97 14.42
N GLN A 123 15.65 -22.57 13.80
CA GLN A 123 15.85 -22.45 12.35
C GLN A 123 14.98 -23.49 11.66
N THR A 124 14.09 -23.01 10.80
CA THR A 124 13.27 -23.82 9.91
C THR A 124 14.18 -24.51 8.88
N VAL A 125 14.37 -25.83 9.01
CA VAL A 125 14.95 -26.62 7.92
C VAL A 125 13.89 -26.75 6.84
N THR A 126 13.99 -25.89 5.83
CA THR A 126 13.13 -25.93 4.65
C THR A 126 13.78 -26.87 3.65
N ALA A 127 13.24 -28.08 3.50
CA ALA A 127 13.54 -28.91 2.33
C ALA A 127 12.80 -28.34 1.11
N GLY A 128 13.22 -27.16 0.68
CA GLY A 128 12.87 -26.58 -0.61
C GLY A 128 14.12 -26.63 -1.50
N PHE A 129 13.94 -26.85 -2.80
CA PHE A 129 14.99 -26.60 -3.77
C PHE A 129 15.40 -25.13 -3.69
N ALA A 130 16.41 -24.82 -2.87
CA ALA A 130 16.95 -23.49 -2.71
C ALA A 130 17.82 -23.18 -3.93
N SER A 131 17.30 -22.40 -4.87
CA SER A 131 18.14 -21.77 -5.90
C SER A 131 19.04 -20.73 -5.21
N GLY A 132 20.34 -20.87 -5.39
CA GLY A 132 21.38 -20.07 -4.74
C GLY A 132 21.25 -18.55 -4.93
N GLN A 133 21.97 -17.86 -4.04
CA GLN A 133 22.05 -16.40 -3.91
C GLN A 133 22.35 -15.68 -5.23
N GLY A 134 21.60 -14.59 -5.48
CA GLY A 134 21.98 -13.56 -6.45
C GLY A 134 20.89 -13.23 -7.47
N GLY A 135 20.07 -12.24 -7.14
CA GLY A 135 19.44 -11.31 -8.09
C GLY A 135 18.80 -11.88 -9.35
N GLN A 136 17.57 -12.38 -9.22
CA GLN A 136 16.42 -12.28 -10.13
C GLN A 136 15.52 -13.50 -9.87
N GLU A 137 14.35 -13.27 -9.26
CA GLU A 137 13.30 -14.29 -9.20
C GLU A 137 12.89 -14.67 -10.63
N ARG A 138 13.47 -15.74 -11.17
CA ARG A 138 12.96 -16.37 -12.39
C ARG A 138 11.60 -16.96 -12.03
N ARG A 139 10.52 -16.25 -12.38
CA ARG A 139 9.14 -16.74 -12.29
C ARG A 139 9.04 -18.05 -13.07
N TRP A 140 9.05 -19.18 -12.36
CA TRP A 140 8.75 -20.48 -12.94
C TRP A 140 7.34 -20.42 -13.55
N LYS A 141 7.20 -20.86 -14.80
CA LYS A 141 5.88 -21.03 -15.41
C LYS A 141 5.10 -22.06 -14.58
N ARG A 142 3.85 -21.74 -14.25
CA ARG A 142 2.96 -22.58 -13.43
C ARG A 142 2.81 -23.96 -14.07
N LEU A 143 3.12 -25.02 -13.33
CA LEU A 143 2.93 -26.40 -13.78
C LEU A 143 1.46 -26.80 -13.62
N ARG A 144 0.86 -27.45 -14.63
CA ARG A 144 -0.54 -27.91 -14.62
C ARG A 144 -0.62 -29.41 -14.91
N GLY A 145 -1.24 -30.19 -14.02
CA GLY A 145 -1.43 -31.63 -14.18
C GLY A 145 -1.69 -32.37 -12.87
N GLU A 146 -1.61 -33.69 -12.93
CA GLU A 146 -1.76 -34.66 -11.83
C GLU A 146 -0.46 -35.45 -11.67
N LEU A 147 -0.02 -35.71 -10.44
CA LEU A 147 1.16 -36.55 -10.16
C LEU A 147 0.74 -37.74 -9.30
N ILE A 148 1.09 -38.95 -9.75
CA ILE A 148 0.75 -40.23 -9.13
C ILE A 148 2.05 -40.93 -8.72
N LEU A 149 2.24 -41.25 -7.44
CA LEU A 149 3.37 -42.08 -6.99
C LEU A 149 2.89 -43.53 -6.78
N VAL A 150 3.63 -44.50 -7.30
CA VAL A 150 3.37 -45.94 -7.21
C VAL A 150 4.66 -46.63 -6.76
N ASP A 151 4.57 -47.60 -5.85
CA ASP A 151 5.72 -48.39 -5.39
C ASP A 151 6.91 -47.53 -4.91
N PHE A 152 6.65 -46.59 -4.00
CA PHE A 152 7.70 -45.73 -3.42
C PHE A 152 8.27 -46.34 -2.14
N ASP A 153 9.56 -46.07 -1.90
CA ASP A 153 10.28 -46.47 -0.70
C ASP A 153 11.13 -45.29 -0.22
N TRP A 154 10.84 -44.80 0.97
CA TRP A 154 11.63 -43.72 1.58
C TRP A 154 12.43 -44.31 2.73
N GLU A 155 13.75 -44.28 2.64
CA GLU A 155 14.66 -44.74 3.69
C GLU A 155 15.46 -43.53 4.20
N ILE A 156 15.25 -43.17 5.46
CA ILE A 156 16.05 -42.18 6.18
C ILE A 156 17.04 -42.97 7.04
N ARG A 157 18.34 -42.77 6.78
CA ARG A 157 19.41 -43.32 7.62
C ARG A 157 19.98 -42.22 8.49
N GLU A 158 19.89 -42.42 9.80
CA GLU A 158 20.70 -41.65 10.74
C GLU A 158 22.13 -42.19 10.76
N GLU A 159 23.11 -41.32 11.02
CA GLU A 159 24.51 -41.75 11.16
C GLU A 159 24.75 -42.69 12.34
N THR A 160 23.79 -42.78 13.28
CA THR A 160 23.77 -43.76 14.39
C THR A 160 23.60 -45.21 13.91
N GLY A 161 23.26 -45.43 12.64
CA GLY A 161 22.99 -46.74 12.05
C GLY A 161 21.52 -47.16 12.12
N GLU A 162 20.64 -46.37 12.75
CA GLU A 162 19.21 -46.62 12.79
C GLU A 162 18.54 -46.31 11.44
N ARG A 163 17.58 -47.15 11.06
CA ARG A 163 16.85 -47.06 9.79
C ARG A 163 15.38 -46.77 10.05
N TRP A 164 14.90 -45.69 9.45
CA TRP A 164 13.49 -45.31 9.43
C TRP A 164 13.00 -45.37 8.00
N GLY A 165 11.86 -46.03 7.76
CA GLY A 165 11.35 -46.12 6.40
C GLY A 165 9.84 -46.20 6.26
N ILE A 166 9.36 -45.76 5.09
CA ILE A 166 7.98 -45.88 4.65
C ILE A 166 7.97 -46.83 3.45
N ASP A 167 7.33 -48.00 3.61
CA ASP A 167 7.20 -49.01 2.55
C ASP A 167 5.83 -48.92 1.88
N GLY A 168 5.80 -48.49 0.61
CA GLY A 168 4.60 -48.40 -0.22
C GLY A 168 4.34 -49.62 -1.13
N ARG A 169 5.05 -50.75 -0.96
CA ARG A 169 5.10 -51.86 -1.95
C ARG A 169 3.86 -52.77 -2.04
N LYS A 170 2.69 -52.36 -1.55
CA LYS A 170 1.42 -53.11 -1.71
C LYS A 170 0.22 -52.20 -1.97
N GLY A 171 0.07 -51.74 -3.21
CA GLY A 171 -1.18 -51.10 -3.67
C GLY A 171 -1.42 -49.67 -3.21
N SER A 172 -0.40 -49.01 -2.65
CA SER A 172 -0.49 -47.61 -2.23
C SER A 172 -0.44 -46.66 -3.43
N LEU A 173 -1.47 -45.83 -3.60
CA LEU A 173 -1.56 -44.80 -4.63
C LEU A 173 -1.54 -43.42 -3.96
N VAL A 174 -0.63 -42.55 -4.39
CA VAL A 174 -0.64 -41.13 -3.98
C VAL A 174 -1.20 -40.30 -5.12
N PHE A 175 -2.28 -39.56 -4.89
CA PHE A 175 -2.85 -38.64 -5.88
C PHE A 175 -2.49 -37.20 -5.54
N LEU A 176 -1.96 -36.46 -6.51
CA LEU A 176 -1.79 -35.01 -6.45
C LEU A 176 -2.63 -34.40 -7.56
N ASN A 177 -3.85 -33.97 -7.24
CA ASN A 177 -4.78 -33.40 -8.21
C ASN A 177 -4.78 -31.87 -8.20
N GLY A 178 -4.93 -31.27 -9.39
CA GLY A 178 -5.10 -29.84 -9.57
C GLY A 178 -3.90 -29.01 -9.11
N LEU A 179 -2.82 -28.99 -9.90
CA LEU A 179 -1.62 -28.18 -9.63
C LEU A 179 -1.81 -26.64 -9.72
N GLU A 180 -3.04 -26.15 -9.65
CA GLU A 180 -3.33 -24.75 -9.35
C GLU A 180 -3.51 -24.63 -7.84
N SER A 181 -2.50 -24.07 -7.15
CA SER A 181 -2.46 -23.92 -5.69
C SER A 181 -3.83 -23.54 -5.09
N PRO A 182 -4.27 -24.19 -3.99
CA PRO A 182 -3.53 -25.12 -3.12
C PRO A 182 -3.78 -26.63 -3.40
N TRP A 183 -2.77 -27.47 -3.15
CA TRP A 183 -2.78 -28.93 -3.38
C TRP A 183 -3.22 -29.76 -2.17
N THR A 184 -3.57 -31.03 -2.40
CA THR A 184 -3.85 -32.04 -1.36
C THR A 184 -2.98 -33.27 -1.59
N LEU A 185 -2.30 -33.79 -0.55
CA LEU A 185 -1.47 -35.00 -0.58
C LEU A 185 -2.09 -36.06 0.34
N SER A 186 -2.38 -37.24 -0.20
CA SER A 186 -2.89 -38.40 0.56
C SER A 186 -1.88 -39.55 0.51
N LEU A 187 -1.39 -40.00 1.66
CA LEU A 187 -0.44 -41.11 1.79
C LEU A 187 -1.05 -42.29 2.55
N ASP A 188 -1.04 -43.47 1.91
CA ASP A 188 -1.39 -44.74 2.54
C ASP A 188 -0.15 -45.64 2.57
N GLY A 189 0.27 -46.11 3.76
CA GLY A 189 1.47 -46.92 3.89
C GLY A 189 1.63 -47.64 5.23
N LYS A 190 2.65 -48.49 5.33
CA LYS A 190 3.05 -49.17 6.57
C LYS A 190 4.41 -48.64 7.02
N SER A 191 4.51 -48.22 8.28
CA SER A 191 5.77 -47.78 8.89
C SER A 191 6.43 -48.94 9.62
N TRP A 192 7.76 -48.96 9.62
CA TRP A 192 8.53 -49.98 10.31
C TRP A 192 9.75 -49.37 11.01
N LYS A 193 10.15 -49.98 12.13
CA LYS A 193 11.39 -49.71 12.86
C LYS A 193 12.25 -50.98 12.90
N ASN A 194 13.53 -50.85 12.57
CA ASN A 194 14.54 -51.92 12.66
C ASN A 194 14.09 -53.30 12.12
N GLN A 195 13.71 -53.34 10.84
CA GLN A 195 13.39 -54.51 10.00
C GLN A 195 12.38 -55.56 10.53
N LYS A 196 11.84 -55.45 11.75
CA LYS A 196 10.87 -56.44 12.30
C LYS A 196 9.81 -55.86 13.24
N GLU A 197 9.87 -54.59 13.63
CA GLU A 197 8.79 -53.97 14.41
C GLU A 197 7.89 -53.16 13.49
N GLY A 198 6.72 -53.71 13.17
CA GLY A 198 5.65 -53.00 12.47
C GLY A 198 5.00 -52.00 13.42
N LEU A 199 5.03 -50.71 13.07
CA LEU A 199 4.45 -49.64 13.90
C LEU A 199 2.96 -49.39 13.61
N GLY A 200 2.39 -50.08 12.61
CA GLY A 200 0.97 -50.05 12.25
C GLY A 200 0.70 -49.64 10.81
N GLU A 201 -0.57 -49.74 10.42
CA GLU A 201 -1.11 -49.08 9.22
C GLU A 201 -1.44 -47.62 9.57
N PHE A 202 -1.05 -46.68 8.71
CA PHE A 202 -1.38 -45.28 8.89
C PHE A 202 -2.01 -44.70 7.62
N HIS A 203 -3.05 -43.88 7.82
CA HIS A 203 -3.51 -42.90 6.85
C HIS A 203 -2.92 -41.56 7.27
N ILE A 204 -2.00 -41.00 6.47
CA ILE A 204 -1.52 -39.64 6.71
C ILE A 204 -1.95 -38.77 5.53
N ALA A 205 -2.97 -37.96 5.75
CA ALA A 205 -3.22 -36.77 4.95
C ALA A 205 -2.21 -35.69 5.39
N LEU A 206 -1.07 -35.61 4.69
CA LEU A 206 -0.09 -34.56 4.95
C LEU A 206 -0.58 -33.25 4.36
N LYS A 207 -0.54 -32.19 5.17
CA LYS A 207 -0.71 -30.82 4.69
C LYS A 207 0.60 -30.05 4.76
N THR A 208 0.89 -29.45 3.60
CA THR A 208 1.66 -28.22 3.41
C THR A 208 1.19 -27.12 4.38
N PRO A 209 1.88 -25.96 4.53
CA PRO A 209 1.57 -24.94 5.55
C PRO A 209 0.21 -24.21 5.36
N SER A 210 -0.75 -24.82 4.67
CA SER A 210 -2.06 -24.24 4.41
C SER A 210 -3.01 -24.36 5.60
N LEU A 211 -3.38 -23.19 6.10
CA LEU A 211 -4.40 -22.91 7.11
C LEU A 211 -5.81 -23.40 6.72
N SER A 212 -6.00 -23.93 5.51
CA SER A 212 -7.23 -24.62 5.14
C SER A 212 -7.51 -25.85 6.00
N LEU A 213 -6.56 -26.37 6.82
CA LEU A 213 -6.85 -27.46 7.78
C LEU A 213 -7.34 -26.93 9.11
N LEU A 214 -6.87 -25.78 9.56
CA LEU A 214 -7.36 -25.19 10.81
C LEU A 214 -8.67 -24.48 10.54
N GLN A 215 -8.84 -23.86 9.37
CA GLN A 215 -10.15 -23.42 8.86
C GLN A 215 -11.07 -24.60 8.56
N ALA A 216 -10.62 -25.69 7.93
CA ALA A 216 -11.48 -26.86 7.77
C ALA A 216 -11.74 -27.49 9.14
N LEU A 217 -10.79 -27.69 10.04
CA LEU A 217 -11.09 -28.28 11.34
C LEU A 217 -11.95 -27.37 12.22
N LEU A 218 -11.75 -26.04 12.26
CA LEU A 218 -12.65 -25.14 13.00
C LEU A 218 -14.00 -24.98 12.28
N LEU A 219 -14.04 -24.68 10.98
CA LEU A 219 -15.30 -24.50 10.26
C LEU A 219 -16.03 -25.83 10.09
N ASP A 220 -15.38 -26.97 9.88
CA ASP A 220 -15.99 -28.31 9.80
C ASP A 220 -16.38 -28.80 11.20
N ALA A 221 -15.59 -28.56 12.25
CA ALA A 221 -16.02 -28.79 13.63
C ALA A 221 -17.11 -27.80 14.09
N LEU A 222 -17.32 -26.66 13.44
CA LEU A 222 -18.43 -25.72 13.77
C LEU A 222 -19.63 -25.84 12.79
N ARG A 223 -19.43 -26.33 11.56
CA ARG A 223 -20.43 -26.39 10.48
C ARG A 223 -20.98 -27.81 10.28
N ASN A 224 -20.14 -28.82 10.46
CA ASN A 224 -20.45 -30.23 10.22
C ASN A 224 -20.40 -31.11 11.47
N SER A 225 -19.77 -30.68 12.57
CA SER A 225 -20.14 -31.26 13.85
C SER A 225 -21.58 -30.82 14.15
N ARG A 226 -22.48 -31.80 14.34
CA ARG A 226 -23.50 -31.58 15.35
C ARG A 226 -22.68 -31.35 16.62
N LEU A 227 -22.53 -30.10 17.05
CA LEU A 227 -22.17 -29.83 18.43
C LEU A 227 -23.05 -30.80 19.24
N PRO A 228 -22.46 -31.64 20.10
CA PRO A 228 -23.25 -32.59 20.86
C PRO A 228 -24.44 -31.81 21.42
N ASP A 229 -25.64 -32.37 21.29
CA ASP A 229 -26.81 -31.77 21.92
C ASP A 229 -26.57 -31.92 23.42
N THR A 230 -25.88 -30.94 24.01
CA THR A 230 -25.52 -30.92 25.43
C THR A 230 -26.73 -30.61 26.29
N GLY A 231 -27.93 -30.51 25.71
CA GLY A 231 -29.10 -29.97 26.39
C GLY A 231 -28.89 -28.50 26.76
N ASP A 232 -29.49 -28.08 27.87
CA ASP A 232 -29.31 -26.73 28.42
C ASP A 232 -27.96 -26.51 29.11
N GLU A 233 -27.02 -27.48 29.05
CA GLU A 233 -25.71 -27.31 29.68
C GLU A 233 -24.81 -26.35 28.87
N PRO A 234 -24.21 -25.34 29.53
CA PRO A 234 -23.34 -24.35 28.90
C PRO A 234 -22.05 -25.01 28.40
N LEU A 235 -21.76 -24.88 27.10
CA LEU A 235 -20.48 -25.27 26.53
C LEU A 235 -19.50 -24.10 26.62
N GLU A 236 -18.50 -24.19 27.49
CA GLU A 236 -17.38 -23.24 27.49
C GLU A 236 -16.41 -23.54 26.35
N VAL A 237 -16.16 -22.54 25.52
CA VAL A 237 -15.19 -22.57 24.42
C VAL A 237 -13.98 -21.73 24.84
N ALA A 238 -12.81 -22.36 24.92
CA ALA A 238 -11.54 -21.69 25.14
C ALA A 238 -10.50 -22.21 24.14
N LEU A 239 -10.07 -21.36 23.20
CA LEU A 239 -9.02 -21.64 22.24
C LEU A 239 -7.91 -20.60 22.42
N ASN A 240 -6.69 -21.04 22.74
CA ASN A 240 -5.54 -20.16 22.88
C ASN A 240 -4.44 -20.59 21.89
N LEU A 241 -4.12 -19.72 20.93
CA LEU A 241 -3.05 -19.88 19.96
C LEU A 241 -1.95 -18.87 20.28
N HIS A 242 -0.83 -19.34 20.80
CA HIS A 242 0.34 -18.50 21.09
C HIS A 242 1.30 -18.50 19.89
N ALA A 243 1.88 -17.34 19.57
CA ALA A 243 2.83 -17.12 18.48
C ALA A 243 2.32 -17.62 17.11
N PHE A 244 1.03 -17.43 16.85
CA PHE A 244 0.38 -17.81 15.60
C PHE A 244 0.98 -17.05 14.41
N PRO A 245 1.46 -17.71 13.36
CA PRO A 245 2.14 -17.04 12.26
C PRO A 245 1.20 -16.09 11.51
N THR A 246 1.54 -14.81 11.44
CA THR A 246 0.72 -13.75 10.80
C THR A 246 0.60 -13.93 9.30
N HIS A 247 1.61 -14.48 8.61
CA HIS A 247 1.55 -14.81 7.17
C HIS A 247 0.43 -15.80 6.85
N ALA A 248 -0.02 -16.54 7.87
CA ALA A 248 -1.15 -17.43 7.74
C ALA A 248 -2.48 -16.64 7.68
N LEU A 249 -2.57 -15.44 8.27
CA LEU A 249 -3.70 -14.53 8.08
C LEU A 249 -3.81 -14.02 6.64
N ASP A 250 -2.70 -13.82 5.92
CA ASP A 250 -2.73 -13.39 4.51
C ASP A 250 -3.48 -14.38 3.62
N LEU A 251 -3.35 -15.67 3.94
CA LEU A 251 -4.06 -16.75 3.25
C LEU A 251 -5.57 -16.73 3.56
N ILE A 252 -5.96 -16.30 4.77
CA ILE A 252 -7.36 -16.09 5.16
C ILE A 252 -7.91 -14.85 4.46
N ALA A 253 -7.19 -13.74 4.55
CA ALA A 253 -7.47 -12.43 3.96
C ALA A 253 -7.73 -12.52 2.45
N ALA A 254 -6.90 -13.29 1.73
CA ALA A 254 -7.06 -13.54 0.30
C ALA A 254 -8.41 -14.19 -0.07
N ARG A 255 -9.09 -14.84 0.90
CA ARG A 255 -10.40 -15.47 0.71
C ARG A 255 -11.56 -14.65 1.27
N SER A 256 -11.33 -13.79 2.25
CA SER A 256 -12.38 -13.11 3.02
C SER A 256 -12.63 -11.64 2.64
N LYS A 257 -11.99 -11.11 1.59
CA LYS A 257 -11.94 -9.65 1.28
C LYS A 257 -11.40 -8.80 2.45
N LEU A 258 -10.91 -9.43 3.51
CA LEU A 258 -10.36 -8.78 4.69
C LEU A 258 -8.91 -8.43 4.39
N HIS A 259 -8.55 -7.15 4.29
CA HIS A 259 -7.18 -6.74 4.01
C HIS A 259 -6.35 -6.65 5.30
N LEU A 260 -6.15 -7.77 6.00
CA LEU A 260 -5.12 -7.86 7.03
C LEU A 260 -3.86 -8.39 6.36
N ARG A 261 -2.78 -7.60 6.38
CA ARG A 261 -1.48 -8.01 5.83
C ARG A 261 -0.53 -8.39 6.97
N SER A 262 0.18 -9.49 6.80
CA SER A 262 1.07 -10.06 7.81
C SER A 262 2.29 -9.19 8.10
N ASP A 263 2.69 -8.35 7.15
CA ASP A 263 3.80 -7.42 7.27
C ASP A 263 3.59 -6.36 8.37
N THR A 264 2.37 -6.18 8.88
CA THR A 264 2.10 -5.20 9.95
C THR A 264 1.67 -5.72 11.29
N LEU A 265 1.30 -6.99 11.38
CA LEU A 265 1.00 -7.64 12.65
C LEU A 265 2.26 -8.29 13.28
N GLY A 266 3.45 -8.07 12.70
CA GLY A 266 4.68 -8.76 13.09
C GLY A 266 4.75 -10.17 12.49
N PRO A 267 5.74 -11.01 12.86
CA PRO A 267 5.83 -12.39 12.34
C PRO A 267 4.81 -13.36 12.97
N THR A 268 4.27 -13.00 14.13
CA THR A 268 3.41 -13.84 14.95
C THR A 268 2.37 -13.00 15.69
N LEU A 269 1.23 -13.58 16.05
CA LEU A 269 0.18 -13.00 16.88
C LEU A 269 -0.28 -14.00 17.95
N ASP A 270 -0.74 -13.52 19.10
CA ASP A 270 -1.43 -14.35 20.08
C ASP A 270 -2.94 -14.18 19.87
N LEU A 271 -3.67 -15.30 19.76
CA LEU A 271 -5.12 -15.31 19.55
C LEU A 271 -5.77 -16.16 20.62
N SER A 272 -6.69 -15.57 21.37
CA SER A 272 -7.51 -16.25 22.36
C SER A 272 -8.99 -16.08 21.98
N VAL A 273 -9.74 -17.18 21.88
CA VAL A 273 -11.19 -17.16 21.73
C VAL A 273 -11.77 -17.75 23.01
N MET A 274 -12.59 -16.97 23.71
CA MET A 274 -13.24 -17.38 24.95
C MET A 274 -14.74 -17.08 24.89
N GLY A 275 -15.57 -17.96 25.42
CA GLY A 275 -17.00 -17.70 25.53
C GLY A 275 -17.81 -18.93 25.94
N GLY A 276 -19.10 -18.74 26.19
CA GLY A 276 -20.04 -19.81 26.53
C GLY A 276 -21.12 -19.92 25.46
N LEU A 277 -21.43 -21.14 25.03
CA LEU A 277 -22.54 -21.46 24.12
C LEU A 277 -23.59 -22.27 24.88
N ASN A 278 -24.78 -21.70 25.10
CA ASN A 278 -25.90 -22.36 25.77
C ASN A 278 -26.93 -22.77 24.72
N GLY A 279 -27.13 -24.09 24.55
CA GLY A 279 -28.04 -24.62 23.52
C GLY A 279 -27.73 -24.10 22.12
N GLY A 280 -26.44 -24.02 21.77
CA GLY A 280 -25.95 -23.58 20.46
C GLY A 280 -26.04 -22.08 20.19
N ALA A 281 -26.28 -21.24 21.20
CA ALA A 281 -26.20 -19.79 21.09
C ALA A 281 -25.43 -19.18 22.26
N GLY A 282 -24.70 -18.10 22.02
CA GLY A 282 -23.91 -17.46 23.06
C GLY A 282 -22.90 -16.47 22.52
N GLU A 283 -22.14 -15.85 23.42
CA GLU A 283 -21.16 -14.81 23.06
C GLU A 283 -19.75 -15.38 23.10
N LEU A 284 -19.01 -15.13 22.02
CA LEU A 284 -17.60 -15.45 21.87
C LEU A 284 -16.82 -14.15 21.78
N THR A 285 -15.84 -13.99 22.65
CA THR A 285 -14.86 -12.90 22.61
C THR A 285 -13.58 -13.44 22.01
N THR A 286 -13.15 -12.86 20.89
CA THR A 286 -11.86 -13.14 20.26
C THR A 286 -10.90 -12.01 20.61
N HIS A 287 -9.91 -12.31 21.45
CA HIS A 287 -8.81 -11.45 21.83
C HIS A 287 -7.61 -11.73 20.92
N ILE A 288 -7.13 -10.71 20.21
CA ILE A 288 -5.94 -10.78 19.37
C ILE A 288 -4.93 -9.80 19.93
N GLN A 289 -3.77 -10.30 20.32
CA GLN A 289 -2.65 -9.51 20.81
C GLN A 289 -1.47 -9.68 19.85
N VAL A 290 -0.80 -8.58 19.51
CA VAL A 290 0.44 -8.65 18.74
C VAL A 290 1.63 -8.70 19.73
N PRO A 291 2.40 -9.82 19.79
CA PRO A 291 3.54 -9.98 20.67
C PRO A 291 4.52 -8.81 20.59
N GLY A 292 4.92 -8.31 21.75
CA GLY A 292 5.80 -7.15 21.87
C GLY A 292 5.13 -5.80 21.64
N SER A 293 3.82 -5.77 21.32
CA SER A 293 3.01 -4.55 21.32
C SER A 293 2.03 -4.55 22.49
N GLN A 294 1.63 -3.36 22.93
CA GLN A 294 0.51 -3.19 23.86
C GLN A 294 -0.84 -3.12 23.13
N SER A 295 -0.92 -3.66 21.90
CA SER A 295 -2.13 -3.60 21.10
C SER A 295 -2.98 -4.85 21.30
N VAL A 296 -4.24 -4.60 21.61
CA VAL A 296 -5.27 -5.58 21.88
C VAL A 296 -6.44 -5.31 20.94
N PHE A 297 -6.91 -6.36 20.27
CA PHE A 297 -8.12 -6.34 19.46
C PHE A 297 -9.10 -7.36 20.03
N ASP A 298 -10.18 -6.87 20.61
CA ASP A 298 -11.28 -7.69 21.10
C ASP A 298 -12.44 -7.62 20.11
N VAL A 299 -12.87 -8.77 19.62
CA VAL A 299 -14.04 -8.91 18.75
C VAL A 299 -15.06 -9.76 19.47
N GLN A 300 -16.17 -9.15 19.86
CA GLN A 300 -17.31 -9.84 20.48
C GLN A 300 -18.30 -10.23 19.39
N THR A 301 -18.64 -11.50 19.34
CA THR A 301 -19.59 -12.08 18.40
C THR A 301 -20.63 -12.89 19.15
N ARG A 302 -21.88 -12.85 18.70
CA ARG A 302 -22.98 -13.64 19.24
C ARG A 302 -23.39 -14.68 18.22
N TRP A 303 -23.23 -15.94 18.58
CA TRP A 303 -23.71 -17.06 17.80
C TRP A 303 -25.21 -17.23 18.06
N LYS A 304 -26.04 -17.23 17.01
CA LYS A 304 -27.48 -17.56 17.10
C LYS A 304 -27.72 -19.03 16.77
N ARG A 305 -28.77 -19.63 17.35
CA ARG A 305 -29.16 -21.04 17.11
C ARG A 305 -29.29 -21.41 15.63
N GLU A 306 -29.65 -20.44 14.79
CA GLU A 306 -29.77 -20.60 13.33
C GLU A 306 -28.42 -20.61 12.59
N ARG A 307 -27.29 -20.74 13.32
CA ARG A 307 -25.91 -20.71 12.77
C ARG A 307 -25.55 -19.39 12.10
N GLN A 308 -26.17 -18.30 12.56
CA GLN A 308 -25.80 -16.95 12.15
C GLN A 308 -24.89 -16.34 13.21
N LEU A 309 -23.68 -15.95 12.79
CA LEU A 309 -22.77 -15.17 13.59
C LEU A 309 -23.19 -13.70 13.48
N GLN A 310 -23.63 -13.10 14.59
CA GLN A 310 -23.91 -11.67 14.66
C GLN A 310 -22.71 -11.00 15.33
N LEU A 311 -22.13 -9.97 14.72
CA LEU A 311 -21.18 -9.10 15.41
C LEU A 311 -21.91 -8.43 16.60
N VAL A 312 -21.28 -8.32 17.77
CA VAL A 312 -21.86 -7.63 18.95
C VAL A 312 -21.12 -6.34 19.24
N ALA A 313 -19.80 -6.41 19.23
CA ALA A 313 -18.94 -5.26 19.41
C ALA A 313 -17.56 -5.55 18.83
N ILE A 314 -16.89 -4.51 18.38
CA ILE A 314 -15.47 -4.50 18.10
C ILE A 314 -14.88 -3.47 19.05
N THR A 315 -13.89 -3.85 19.84
CA THR A 315 -13.10 -2.91 20.62
C THR A 315 -11.64 -3.22 20.41
N SER A 316 -10.88 -2.26 19.91
CA SER A 316 -9.44 -2.40 19.78
C SER A 316 -8.77 -1.20 20.41
N THR A 317 -7.70 -1.46 21.14
CA THR A 317 -6.84 -0.42 21.68
C THR A 317 -5.41 -0.74 21.31
N GLY A 318 -4.69 0.25 20.81
CA GLY A 318 -3.26 0.17 20.56
C GLY A 318 -2.54 1.27 21.31
N LYS A 319 -1.43 0.95 21.97
CA LYS A 319 -0.56 1.94 22.61
C LYS A 319 0.81 1.94 21.96
N GLU A 320 1.32 3.13 21.68
CA GLU A 320 2.66 3.38 21.13
C GLU A 320 2.99 2.61 19.83
N LEU A 321 1.99 2.37 18.98
CA LEU A 321 2.19 1.72 17.70
C LEU A 321 3.02 2.57 16.75
N PRO A 322 3.94 1.97 15.97
CA PRO A 322 4.66 2.70 14.94
C PRO A 322 3.69 3.19 13.86
N SER A 323 3.87 4.41 13.34
CA SER A 323 3.05 4.94 12.24
C SER A 323 3.10 4.12 10.95
N ALA A 324 4.12 3.27 10.79
CA ALA A 324 4.18 2.21 9.78
C ALA A 324 2.97 1.25 9.83
N PHE A 325 2.31 1.11 10.98
CA PHE A 325 1.10 0.31 11.10
C PHE A 325 -0.03 0.84 10.20
N LEU A 326 -0.18 2.17 10.11
CA LEU A 326 -1.18 2.82 9.24
C LEU A 326 -0.93 2.55 7.74
N ALA A 327 0.33 2.33 7.35
CA ALA A 327 0.76 2.04 5.97
C ALA A 327 0.15 0.78 5.36
N SER A 328 -0.22 -0.18 6.21
CA SER A 328 -0.79 -1.44 5.74
C SER A 328 -2.29 -1.39 5.60
N SER A 329 -2.92 -0.62 6.48
CA SER A 329 -4.36 -0.42 6.47
C SER A 329 -4.79 0.50 5.34
N PHE A 330 -3.90 1.38 4.90
CA PHE A 330 -4.14 2.37 3.86
C PHE A 330 -2.99 2.35 2.85
N ALA A 331 -3.27 2.43 1.54
CA ALA A 331 -2.25 2.39 0.48
C ALA A 331 -1.03 3.30 0.79
N GLY A 332 0.18 2.85 0.43
CA GLY A 332 1.47 3.24 1.04
C GLY A 332 1.83 4.73 1.22
N GLU A 333 1.10 5.67 0.64
CA GLU A 333 1.23 7.11 0.95
C GLU A 333 0.72 7.46 2.36
N ALA A 334 -0.14 6.62 2.94
CA ALA A 334 -0.69 6.81 4.27
C ALA A 334 0.34 6.73 5.40
N THR A 335 1.49 6.07 5.19
CA THR A 335 2.57 6.07 6.19
C THR A 335 3.16 7.45 6.40
N ALA A 336 3.46 8.13 5.30
CA ALA A 336 4.05 9.45 5.31
C ALA A 336 3.08 10.43 5.97
N LEU A 337 1.81 10.34 5.61
CA LEU A 337 0.75 11.17 6.18
C LEU A 337 0.54 10.86 7.67
N GLY A 338 0.37 9.59 8.04
CA GLY A 338 0.17 9.16 9.42
C GLY A 338 1.33 9.54 10.33
N GLN A 339 2.57 9.37 9.84
CA GLN A 339 3.76 9.81 10.55
C GLN A 339 3.77 11.33 10.74
N ALA A 340 3.39 12.09 9.72
CA ALA A 340 3.44 13.55 9.76
C ALA A 340 2.26 14.17 10.54
N LEU A 341 1.17 13.43 10.73
CA LEU A 341 -0.02 13.87 11.46
C LEU A 341 -0.01 13.44 12.93
N LEU A 342 0.37 12.19 13.22
CA LEU A 342 0.31 11.62 14.57
C LEU A 342 1.70 11.48 15.19
N GLY A 343 2.76 11.39 14.38
CA GLY A 343 4.14 11.19 14.81
C GLY A 343 4.68 9.80 14.51
N PRO A 344 5.92 9.49 14.92
CA PRO A 344 6.52 8.18 14.69
C PRO A 344 5.81 7.05 15.43
N ARG A 345 5.12 7.37 16.52
CA ARG A 345 4.31 6.44 17.32
C ARG A 345 2.96 7.07 17.65
N PHE A 346 1.91 6.26 17.73
CA PHE A 346 0.58 6.71 18.11
C PHE A 346 -0.14 5.66 18.95
N SER A 347 -1.11 6.09 19.71
CA SER A 347 -2.09 5.24 20.38
C SER A 347 -3.43 5.40 19.70
N PHE A 348 -4.27 4.38 19.74
CA PHE A 348 -5.63 4.47 19.22
C PHE A 348 -6.62 3.65 20.05
N THR A 349 -7.88 4.05 19.98
CA THR A 349 -9.05 3.32 20.45
C THR A 349 -10.02 3.25 19.29
N LEU A 350 -10.40 2.03 18.90
CA LEU A 350 -11.44 1.75 17.91
C LEU A 350 -12.57 1.04 18.64
N SER A 351 -13.78 1.58 18.58
CA SER A 351 -15.00 0.87 18.97
C SER A 351 -15.92 0.74 17.77
N GLY A 352 -16.65 -0.37 17.72
CA GLY A 352 -17.62 -0.67 16.68
C GLY A 352 -18.83 -1.34 17.27
N ILE A 353 -20.01 -0.74 17.12
CA ILE A 353 -21.27 -1.29 17.59
C ILE A 353 -22.13 -1.58 16.34
N PRO A 354 -22.62 -2.81 16.14
CA PRO A 354 -23.54 -3.13 15.06
C PRO A 354 -24.79 -2.25 15.13
N SER A 355 -25.18 -1.68 13.99
CA SER A 355 -26.44 -0.96 13.79
C SER A 355 -27.44 -1.83 12.99
N SER A 356 -28.62 -1.31 12.65
CA SER A 356 -29.59 -2.04 11.82
C SER A 356 -29.04 -2.36 10.42
N ASP A 357 -28.25 -1.45 9.86
CA ASP A 357 -27.83 -1.47 8.46
C ASP A 357 -26.30 -1.60 8.29
N GLY A 358 -25.56 -1.67 9.39
CA GLY A 358 -24.10 -1.59 9.37
C GLY A 358 -23.42 -1.74 10.72
N VAL A 359 -22.33 -0.99 10.90
CA VAL A 359 -21.56 -0.89 12.15
C VAL A 359 -21.22 0.57 12.43
N ASP A 360 -21.71 1.09 13.55
CA ASP A 360 -21.31 2.39 14.10
C ASP A 360 -19.89 2.29 14.66
N LEU A 361 -18.93 2.87 13.94
CA LEU A 361 -17.54 2.94 14.33
C LEU A 361 -17.21 4.28 14.99
N ALA A 362 -16.40 4.23 16.03
CA ALA A 362 -15.67 5.38 16.55
C ALA A 362 -14.17 5.03 16.62
N LEU A 363 -13.34 5.85 15.99
CA LEU A 363 -11.89 5.73 16.04
C LEU A 363 -11.32 7.02 16.61
N GLU A 364 -10.51 6.89 17.64
CA GLU A 364 -9.74 7.98 18.23
C GLU A 364 -8.28 7.56 18.20
N ALA A 365 -7.42 8.37 17.60
CA ALA A 365 -5.99 8.16 17.56
C ALA A 365 -5.27 9.40 18.06
N SER A 366 -4.17 9.22 18.80
CA SER A 366 -3.37 10.32 19.33
C SER A 366 -1.89 9.93 19.34
N GLY A 367 -1.03 10.90 19.04
CA GLY A 367 0.41 10.74 19.11
C GLY A 367 1.08 12.08 19.41
N PRO A 368 2.42 12.11 19.51
CA PRO A 368 3.15 13.31 19.90
C PRO A 368 2.99 14.47 18.90
N GLN A 369 2.57 14.20 17.66
CA GLN A 369 2.39 15.23 16.64
C GLN A 369 0.92 15.55 16.35
N GLY A 370 -0.04 14.96 17.08
CA GLY A 370 -1.45 15.25 16.80
C GLY A 370 -2.45 14.21 17.27
N SER A 371 -3.70 14.41 16.89
CA SER A 371 -4.82 13.51 17.14
C SER A 371 -5.77 13.45 15.96
N LEU A 372 -6.47 12.33 15.83
CA LEU A 372 -7.50 12.06 14.84
C LEU A 372 -8.72 11.52 15.57
N SER A 373 -9.88 12.10 15.31
CA SER A 373 -11.17 11.61 15.77
C SER A 373 -12.09 11.40 14.58
N LEU A 374 -12.57 10.16 14.46
CA LEU A 374 -13.46 9.68 13.43
C LEU A 374 -14.64 9.01 14.12
N GLY A 375 -15.85 9.24 13.62
CA GLY A 375 -17.05 8.54 14.09
C GLY A 375 -18.10 8.51 12.99
N GLY A 376 -18.73 7.36 12.78
CA GLY A 376 -19.70 7.17 11.70
C GLY A 376 -20.10 5.73 11.50
N GLU A 377 -21.01 5.51 10.56
CA GLU A 377 -21.55 4.19 10.27
C GLU A 377 -20.86 3.61 9.02
N ILE A 378 -20.43 2.35 9.10
CA ILE A 378 -20.08 1.56 7.92
C ILE A 378 -21.29 0.74 7.48
N THR A 379 -21.84 1.05 6.31
CA THR A 379 -22.85 0.23 5.64
C THR A 379 -22.26 -0.37 4.36
N HIS A 380 -22.22 -1.71 4.29
CA HIS A 380 -21.59 -2.47 3.20
C HIS A 380 -20.12 -2.09 2.94
N THR A 381 -19.89 -1.10 2.07
CA THR A 381 -18.58 -0.62 1.64
C THR A 381 -18.45 0.90 1.78
N THR A 382 -19.39 1.56 2.45
CA THR A 382 -19.43 3.01 2.58
C THR A 382 -19.35 3.38 4.05
N PHE A 383 -18.36 4.19 4.41
CA PHE A 383 -18.31 4.84 5.71
C PHE A 383 -18.93 6.25 5.59
N THR A 384 -19.94 6.49 6.42
CA THR A 384 -20.68 7.76 6.51
C THR A 384 -20.42 8.38 7.88
N PRO A 385 -19.69 9.50 7.98
CA PRO A 385 -19.39 10.12 9.26
C PRO A 385 -20.67 10.59 9.96
N SER A 386 -20.84 10.25 11.24
CA SER A 386 -21.95 10.74 12.08
C SER A 386 -21.58 12.04 12.81
N ARG A 387 -20.28 12.32 12.93
CA ARG A 387 -19.72 13.55 13.49
C ARG A 387 -18.63 14.11 12.57
N ALA A 388 -18.29 15.37 12.75
CA ALA A 388 -17.18 15.97 12.02
C ALA A 388 -15.88 15.20 12.31
N ILE A 389 -15.13 14.91 11.25
CA ILE A 389 -13.80 14.32 11.37
C ILE A 389 -12.87 15.43 11.79
N GLN A 390 -12.26 15.26 12.96
CA GLN A 390 -11.32 16.23 13.52
C GLN A 390 -9.92 15.65 13.46
N LEU A 391 -9.03 16.38 12.82
CA LEU A 391 -7.61 16.07 12.76
C LEU A 391 -6.87 17.29 13.28
N THR A 392 -6.20 17.13 14.41
CA THR A 392 -5.31 18.14 14.97
C THR A 392 -3.89 17.67 14.76
N SER A 393 -3.02 18.53 14.27
CA SER A 393 -1.59 18.24 14.24
C SER A 393 -0.81 19.36 14.91
N LEU A 394 0.31 19.00 15.52
CA LEU A 394 1.20 19.87 16.26
C LEU A 394 2.46 20.07 15.42
N PRO A 395 2.91 21.32 15.24
CA PRO A 395 4.16 21.57 14.54
C PRO A 395 5.33 20.92 15.28
N THR A 396 6.15 20.14 14.58
CA THR A 396 7.37 19.54 15.15
C THR A 396 8.54 20.47 14.88
N ASN A 397 9.23 20.94 15.93
CA ASN A 397 10.27 21.98 15.82
C ASN A 397 9.77 23.25 15.10
N GLY A 398 8.51 23.61 15.34
CA GLY A 398 7.84 24.74 14.68
C GLY A 398 7.49 24.49 13.21
N ARG A 399 7.76 23.31 12.64
CA ARG A 399 7.51 23.00 11.23
C ARG A 399 6.39 21.98 11.05
N TRP A 400 5.68 22.14 9.95
CA TRP A 400 4.68 21.22 9.46
C TRP A 400 5.32 20.23 8.51
N GLU A 401 5.73 19.05 9.00
CA GLU A 401 6.31 18.03 8.13
C GLU A 401 5.46 17.67 6.89
N PRO A 402 4.12 17.60 6.94
CA PRO A 402 3.33 17.36 5.74
C PRO A 402 3.55 18.46 4.68
N LEU A 403 3.60 19.73 5.11
CA LEU A 403 3.85 20.87 4.22
C LEU A 403 5.29 20.89 3.70
N VAL A 404 6.27 20.48 4.53
CA VAL A 404 7.67 20.32 4.10
C VAL A 404 7.78 19.25 3.01
N ARG A 405 7.01 18.17 3.09
CA ARG A 405 7.01 17.14 2.04
C ARG A 405 6.34 17.61 0.76
N LEU A 406 5.24 18.36 0.86
CA LEU A 406 4.55 18.93 -0.30
C LEU A 406 5.39 20.00 -1.01
N SER A 407 6.13 20.81 -0.25
CA SER A 407 7.09 21.77 -0.79
C SER A 407 8.25 21.98 0.20
N PRO A 408 9.42 21.35 -0.04
CA PRO A 408 10.58 21.46 0.85
C PRO A 408 11.08 22.88 1.07
N LYS A 409 10.85 23.78 0.09
CA LYS A 409 11.19 25.20 0.22
C LYS A 409 10.21 25.91 1.15
N VAL A 410 8.91 25.80 0.88
CA VAL A 410 7.86 26.49 1.64
C VAL A 410 7.81 25.97 3.08
N GLY A 411 7.91 24.66 3.30
CA GLY A 411 7.86 24.09 4.65
C GLY A 411 9.07 24.45 5.52
N LYS A 412 10.22 24.83 4.94
CA LYS A 412 11.35 25.36 5.72
C LYS A 412 11.09 26.79 6.23
N MET A 413 10.27 27.54 5.49
CA MET A 413 9.94 28.94 5.73
C MET A 413 8.78 29.10 6.71
N ILE A 414 7.78 28.21 6.66
CA ILE A 414 6.63 28.28 7.55
C ILE A 414 7.01 27.77 8.94
N ARG A 415 7.02 28.68 9.91
CA ARG A 415 6.90 28.31 11.32
C ARG A 415 5.47 28.52 11.78
N ALA A 416 4.87 27.48 12.34
CA ALA A 416 3.57 27.61 12.96
C ALA A 416 3.70 27.65 14.47
N GLU A 417 2.94 28.55 15.05
CA GLU A 417 2.85 28.74 16.50
C GLU A 417 1.67 27.97 17.09
N SER A 418 0.72 27.57 16.23
CA SER A 418 -0.51 26.89 16.62
C SER A 418 -0.67 25.54 15.91
N PRO A 419 -1.44 24.62 16.54
CA PRO A 419 -1.88 23.41 15.87
C PRO A 419 -2.71 23.73 14.62
N LEU A 420 -2.59 22.91 13.57
CA LEU A 420 -3.50 22.92 12.43
C LEU A 420 -4.67 22.03 12.81
N ASN A 421 -5.87 22.59 12.72
CA ASN A 421 -7.08 21.83 12.92
C ASN A 421 -7.75 21.64 11.56
N VAL A 422 -7.79 20.41 11.09
CA VAL A 422 -8.53 20.01 9.90
C VAL A 422 -9.86 19.44 10.36
N THR A 423 -10.94 20.07 9.92
CA THR A 423 -12.30 19.64 10.19
C THR A 423 -12.98 19.26 8.87
N ILE A 424 -13.44 18.02 8.78
CA ILE A 424 -14.29 17.57 7.67
C ILE A 424 -15.71 17.42 8.23
N PRO A 425 -16.67 18.29 7.86
CA PRO A 425 -18.04 18.17 8.33
C PRO A 425 -18.63 16.81 7.89
N PRO A 426 -19.54 16.21 8.69
CA PRO A 426 -20.12 14.91 8.36
C PRO A 426 -21.05 15.00 7.14
N GLU A 427 -21.69 16.15 6.98
CA GLU A 427 -22.59 16.46 5.88
C GLU A 427 -21.86 16.27 4.55
N GLN A 428 -22.41 15.39 3.71
CA GLN A 428 -21.98 15.13 2.33
C GLN A 428 -20.71 14.27 2.17
N VAL A 429 -20.12 13.76 3.25
CA VAL A 429 -18.94 12.89 3.17
C VAL A 429 -19.36 11.42 3.07
N GLN A 430 -18.91 10.74 2.02
CA GLN A 430 -19.05 9.30 1.87
C GLN A 430 -17.71 8.71 1.44
N PHE A 431 -17.14 7.85 2.29
CA PHE A 431 -15.93 7.12 1.95
C PHE A 431 -16.34 5.74 1.44
N VAL A 432 -16.29 5.55 0.13
CA VAL A 432 -16.48 4.22 -0.47
C VAL A 432 -15.14 3.49 -0.45
N PHE A 433 -15.03 2.40 0.30
CA PHE A 433 -13.83 1.58 0.34
C PHE A 433 -13.49 1.05 -1.06
N GLY A 434 -12.30 1.39 -1.56
CA GLY A 434 -11.85 1.07 -2.93
C GLY A 434 -12.40 2.00 -4.02
N GLY A 435 -13.23 2.99 -3.66
CA GLY A 435 -13.72 4.03 -4.58
C GLY A 435 -12.82 5.27 -4.63
N ALA A 436 -13.12 6.18 -5.55
CA ALA A 436 -12.46 7.49 -5.60
C ALA A 436 -12.87 8.33 -4.38
N LEU A 437 -11.88 8.95 -3.73
CA LEU A 437 -12.10 9.82 -2.59
C LEU A 437 -12.89 11.08 -3.00
N ARG A 438 -13.99 11.34 -2.30
CA ARG A 438 -14.83 12.55 -2.49
C ARG A 438 -15.04 13.22 -1.15
N LEU A 439 -14.45 14.40 -0.98
CA LEU A 439 -14.54 15.23 0.21
C LEU A 439 -15.10 16.60 -0.22
N PRO A 440 -16.41 16.85 -0.11
CA PRO A 440 -17.04 18.04 -0.66
C PRO A 440 -16.64 19.34 0.05
N LEU A 441 -16.24 19.23 1.31
CA LEU A 441 -15.70 20.36 2.07
C LEU A 441 -14.72 19.85 3.13
N ILE A 442 -13.55 20.48 3.17
CA ILE A 442 -12.54 20.33 4.20
C ILE A 442 -12.22 21.74 4.67
N ARG A 443 -12.32 21.97 5.97
CA ARG A 443 -11.94 23.23 6.62
C ARG A 443 -10.61 23.02 7.31
N ILE A 444 -9.66 23.89 7.07
CA ILE A 444 -8.35 23.88 7.73
C ILE A 444 -8.22 25.21 8.47
N ASP A 445 -8.28 25.16 9.80
CA ASP A 445 -8.07 26.32 10.66
C ASP A 445 -6.56 26.53 10.88
N ALA A 446 -6.12 27.71 10.48
CA ALA A 446 -4.73 28.05 10.27
C ALA A 446 -4.47 29.47 10.85
N PRO A 447 -4.52 29.65 12.19
CA PRO A 447 -4.84 30.96 12.78
C PRO A 447 -3.76 32.04 12.60
N ALA A 448 -2.47 31.68 12.65
CA ALA A 448 -1.35 32.59 12.38
C ALA A 448 -0.05 31.83 12.18
N TYR A 449 0.83 32.35 11.32
CA TYR A 449 2.16 31.81 11.07
C TYR A 449 3.19 32.91 11.03
N THR A 450 4.41 32.53 11.38
CA THR A 450 5.57 33.40 11.23
C THR A 450 6.45 32.78 10.15
N LEU A 451 6.60 33.48 9.02
CA LEU A 451 7.53 33.08 7.98
C LEU A 451 8.94 33.47 8.43
N ALA A 452 9.76 32.48 8.73
CA ALA A 452 11.14 32.68 9.15
C ALA A 452 12.02 32.89 7.91
N GLY A 453 12.55 34.09 7.72
CA GLY A 453 13.54 34.35 6.68
C GLY A 453 13.59 35.79 6.19
N ALA A 454 14.76 36.40 6.33
CA ALA A 454 15.17 37.58 5.58
C ALA A 454 15.11 37.36 4.05
N GLU A 455 15.08 36.11 3.56
CA GLU A 455 15.00 35.77 2.13
C GLU A 455 13.63 36.06 1.52
N ILE A 456 12.53 35.93 2.27
CA ILE A 456 11.17 36.26 1.77
C ILE A 456 11.01 37.77 1.70
N GLY A 457 11.52 38.48 2.72
CA GLY A 457 11.65 39.93 2.68
C GLY A 457 12.53 40.39 1.51
N ARG A 458 13.72 39.81 1.34
CA ARG A 458 14.59 40.16 0.19
C ARG A 458 13.98 39.81 -1.15
N MET A 459 13.28 38.70 -1.28
CA MET A 459 12.60 38.36 -2.52
C MET A 459 11.45 39.32 -2.82
N LEU A 460 10.59 39.64 -1.85
CA LEU A 460 9.52 40.62 -2.05
C LEU A 460 10.03 42.05 -2.29
N TYR A 461 11.20 42.42 -1.75
CA TYR A 461 11.60 43.82 -1.59
C TYR A 461 12.95 44.24 -2.19
N ASP A 462 13.84 43.34 -2.62
CA ASP A 462 15.14 43.72 -3.24
C ASP A 462 14.94 44.52 -4.55
N SER A 463 13.70 44.67 -5.01
CA SER A 463 13.33 45.33 -6.24
C SER A 463 12.39 46.52 -6.07
N THR A 464 11.68 46.68 -4.93
CA THR A 464 10.80 47.85 -4.66
C THR A 464 11.46 48.86 -3.72
N PRO A 465 11.33 50.18 -3.93
CA PRO A 465 11.75 51.23 -2.97
C PRO A 465 10.86 51.36 -1.71
N ALA A 466 10.06 50.33 -1.41
CA ALA A 466 9.04 50.30 -0.35
C ALA A 466 9.64 50.19 1.08
N PRO A 467 8.88 50.57 2.14
CA PRO A 467 9.37 50.63 3.51
C PRO A 467 10.01 49.32 3.97
N GLN A 468 11.25 49.42 4.43
CA GLN A 468 12.06 48.32 4.93
C GLN A 468 11.31 47.57 6.04
N PHE A 469 10.95 46.32 5.80
CA PHE A 469 10.53 45.41 6.87
C PHE A 469 11.77 45.18 7.73
N SER A 470 11.83 45.84 8.88
CA SER A 470 12.99 45.83 9.77
C SER A 470 13.17 44.50 10.52
N GLN A 471 12.27 43.54 10.30
CA GLN A 471 12.20 42.28 11.04
C GLN A 471 12.62 41.10 10.17
N SER A 472 13.37 40.18 10.77
CA SER A 472 13.84 38.92 10.17
C SER A 472 12.72 37.87 9.96
N SER A 473 11.49 38.23 10.29
CA SER A 473 10.30 37.39 10.24
C SER A 473 9.11 38.17 9.69
N LEU A 474 8.32 37.53 8.83
CA LEU A 474 7.09 38.09 8.29
C LEU A 474 5.88 37.43 8.97
N SER A 475 5.05 38.22 9.65
CA SER A 475 3.81 37.72 10.26
C SER A 475 2.76 37.45 9.17
N VAL A 476 2.06 36.33 9.24
CA VAL A 476 0.98 35.96 8.31
C VAL A 476 -0.25 35.58 9.11
N ALA A 477 -1.31 36.39 9.00
CA ALA A 477 -2.64 36.00 9.46
C ALA A 477 -3.44 35.49 8.26
N MET A 478 -4.25 34.45 8.42
CA MET A 478 -5.09 33.92 7.33
C MET A 478 -6.46 33.49 7.84
N THR A 479 -7.46 33.56 6.96
CA THR A 479 -8.76 32.92 7.21
C THR A 479 -8.63 31.41 7.10
N PRO A 480 -9.57 30.62 7.65
CA PRO A 480 -9.59 29.18 7.43
C PRO A 480 -9.57 28.84 5.93
N ILE A 481 -8.83 27.81 5.56
CA ILE A 481 -8.80 27.30 4.19
C ILE A 481 -9.98 26.36 4.02
N PHE A 482 -10.82 26.62 3.02
CA PHE A 482 -11.87 25.70 2.63
C PHE A 482 -11.52 25.06 1.29
N LEU A 483 -11.43 23.75 1.24
CA LEU A 483 -11.14 23.01 0.01
C LEU A 483 -12.08 21.84 -0.18
N SER A 484 -12.19 21.35 -1.41
CA SER A 484 -12.96 20.17 -1.76
C SER A 484 -12.12 19.25 -2.64
N VAL A 485 -12.28 17.94 -2.48
CA VAL A 485 -11.56 16.90 -3.22
C VAL A 485 -12.58 16.06 -3.97
N ASN A 486 -12.43 15.92 -5.28
CA ASN A 486 -13.26 15.06 -6.12
C ASN A 486 -12.37 14.27 -7.06
N GLY A 487 -11.97 13.06 -6.64
CA GLY A 487 -10.98 12.28 -7.38
C GLY A 487 -9.61 12.97 -7.35
N ASP A 488 -9.06 13.29 -8.53
CA ASP A 488 -7.76 13.95 -8.68
C ASP A 488 -7.83 15.47 -8.51
N GLN A 489 -9.02 16.08 -8.56
CA GLN A 489 -9.21 17.52 -8.50
C GLN A 489 -9.39 18.00 -7.06
N VAL A 490 -8.58 18.97 -6.65
CA VAL A 490 -8.73 19.72 -5.40
C VAL A 490 -9.09 21.16 -5.74
N VAL A 491 -10.25 21.62 -5.29
CA VAL A 491 -10.71 23.01 -5.46
C VAL A 491 -10.54 23.74 -4.15
N ILE A 492 -9.80 24.85 -4.16
CA ILE A 492 -9.52 25.71 -3.02
C ILE A 492 -10.44 26.94 -3.16
N ARG A 493 -11.36 27.10 -2.20
CA ARG A 493 -12.18 28.32 -2.09
C ARG A 493 -11.31 29.49 -1.67
N ARG A 494 -11.85 30.71 -1.82
CA ARG A 494 -11.14 31.92 -1.43
C ARG A 494 -10.69 31.86 0.02
N MET A 495 -9.38 31.94 0.21
CA MET A 495 -8.73 32.20 1.48
C MET A 495 -8.18 33.62 1.44
N ASP A 496 -8.48 34.43 2.44
CA ASP A 496 -7.91 35.75 2.62
C ASP A 496 -6.71 35.68 3.58
N MET A 497 -5.69 36.49 3.34
CA MET A 497 -4.44 36.53 4.10
C MET A 497 -4.04 37.98 4.35
N LEU A 498 -3.39 38.25 5.48
CA LEU A 498 -2.80 39.53 5.81
C LEU A 498 -1.31 39.34 6.11
N LEU A 499 -0.46 39.82 5.21
CA LEU A 499 0.99 39.79 5.42
C LEU A 499 1.43 41.03 6.19
N ASP A 500 2.21 40.80 7.24
CA ASP A 500 2.77 41.78 8.16
C ASP A 500 1.77 42.80 8.67
N GLN A 501 0.52 42.37 8.90
CA GLN A 501 -0.58 43.25 9.31
C GLN A 501 -0.92 44.38 8.32
N ARG A 502 -0.37 44.35 7.10
CA ARG A 502 -0.37 45.48 6.16
C ARG A 502 -0.92 45.16 4.78
N LEU A 503 -0.60 43.98 4.24
CA LEU A 503 -0.92 43.62 2.85
C LEU A 503 -2.03 42.56 2.82
N PRO A 504 -3.29 42.95 2.58
CA PRO A 504 -4.37 41.99 2.43
C PRO A 504 -4.32 41.37 1.03
N LEU A 505 -4.17 40.06 0.99
CA LEU A 505 -4.13 39.22 -0.19
C LEU A 505 -5.27 38.18 -0.13
N ALA A 506 -5.60 37.57 -1.26
CA ALA A 506 -6.51 36.44 -1.31
C ALA A 506 -6.04 35.37 -2.31
N PHE A 507 -6.37 34.10 -2.07
CA PHE A 507 -6.05 32.98 -2.96
C PHE A 507 -7.25 32.08 -3.17
N TRP A 508 -7.47 31.64 -4.40
CA TRP A 508 -8.45 30.60 -4.73
C TRP A 508 -8.06 29.89 -6.02
N GLY A 509 -8.70 28.77 -6.31
CA GLY A 509 -8.57 28.10 -7.59
C GLY A 509 -8.64 26.58 -7.46
N GLU A 510 -7.90 25.89 -8.30
CA GLU A 510 -7.92 24.43 -8.35
C GLU A 510 -6.52 23.86 -8.59
N THR A 511 -6.37 22.60 -8.21
CA THR A 511 -5.20 21.80 -8.52
C THR A 511 -5.60 20.37 -8.86
N ARG A 512 -4.74 19.67 -9.61
CA ARG A 512 -4.89 18.24 -9.90
C ARG A 512 -3.72 17.46 -9.30
N LEU A 513 -4.02 16.50 -8.43
CA LEU A 513 -3.05 15.68 -7.68
C LEU A 513 -2.16 14.87 -8.65
N ASP A 514 -2.77 14.08 -9.53
CA ASP A 514 -2.05 13.14 -10.41
C ASP A 514 -1.16 13.84 -11.45
N SER A 515 -1.62 14.98 -11.97
CA SER A 515 -0.85 15.74 -12.98
C SER A 515 0.06 16.79 -12.35
N HIS A 516 0.02 16.95 -11.01
CA HIS A 516 0.65 18.02 -10.25
C HIS A 516 0.35 19.42 -10.79
N LYS A 517 -0.74 19.61 -11.56
CA LYS A 517 -1.06 20.87 -12.24
C LYS A 517 -1.78 21.82 -11.30
N LEU A 518 -1.29 23.06 -11.25
CA LEU A 518 -1.81 24.15 -10.44
C LEU A 518 -2.52 25.20 -11.32
N ARG A 519 -3.68 25.67 -10.88
CA ARG A 519 -4.40 26.83 -11.44
C ARG A 519 -4.99 27.64 -10.30
N LEU A 520 -4.21 28.56 -9.75
CA LEU A 520 -4.66 29.47 -8.70
C LEU A 520 -4.82 30.90 -9.24
N THR A 521 -5.52 31.70 -8.46
CA THR A 521 -5.65 33.13 -8.61
C THR A 521 -5.21 33.78 -7.31
N LEU A 522 -4.26 34.72 -7.42
CA LEU A 522 -3.89 35.65 -6.35
C LEU A 522 -4.68 36.94 -6.53
N GLY A 523 -5.46 37.33 -5.53
CA GLY A 523 -6.15 38.61 -5.43
C GLY A 523 -5.33 39.61 -4.63
N LEU A 524 -5.04 40.77 -5.24
CA LEU A 524 -4.45 41.92 -4.56
C LEU A 524 -5.56 42.93 -4.25
N SER A 525 -5.79 43.20 -2.96
CA SER A 525 -6.77 44.21 -2.53
C SER A 525 -6.35 45.63 -2.93
N ASP A 526 -7.31 46.57 -2.94
CA ASP A 526 -7.02 48.00 -3.14
C ASP A 526 -5.94 48.52 -2.18
N ARG A 527 -6.01 48.10 -0.90
CA ARG A 527 -4.98 48.42 0.10
C ARG A 527 -3.62 47.84 -0.27
N ALA A 528 -3.55 46.57 -0.68
CA ALA A 528 -2.28 45.97 -1.09
C ALA A 528 -1.70 46.67 -2.33
N LEU A 529 -2.53 47.03 -3.31
CA LEU A 529 -2.09 47.77 -4.50
C LEU A 529 -1.59 49.17 -4.17
N LYS A 530 -2.24 49.84 -3.20
CA LYS A 530 -1.82 51.16 -2.74
C LYS A 530 -0.48 51.11 -2.02
N GLU A 531 -0.31 50.14 -1.13
CA GLU A 531 0.93 49.96 -0.37
C GLU A 531 2.10 49.52 -1.25
N LEU A 532 1.87 48.61 -2.21
CA LEU A 532 2.94 48.06 -3.06
C LEU A 532 3.29 48.95 -4.24
N TYR A 533 2.28 49.56 -4.88
CA TYR A 533 2.45 50.24 -6.17
C TYR A 533 1.98 51.70 -6.18
N GLY A 534 1.47 52.21 -5.05
CA GLY A 534 0.87 53.55 -4.98
C GLY A 534 -0.44 53.68 -5.75
N ILE A 535 -1.10 52.56 -6.08
CA ILE A 535 -2.34 52.52 -6.89
C ILE A 535 -3.53 52.34 -5.96
N GLY A 536 -4.43 53.32 -5.90
CA GLY A 536 -5.70 53.22 -5.18
C GLY A 536 -6.92 53.30 -6.10
N GLY A 537 -8.12 53.31 -5.52
CA GLY A 537 -9.36 53.57 -6.25
C GLY A 537 -9.87 52.37 -7.05
N VAL A 538 -9.36 51.16 -6.79
CA VAL A 538 -9.88 49.91 -7.37
C VAL A 538 -11.27 49.59 -6.80
N GLY A 539 -11.58 50.11 -5.61
CA GLY A 539 -12.86 49.96 -4.93
C GLY A 539 -12.81 48.83 -3.89
N ALA A 540 -13.49 49.02 -2.76
CA ALA A 540 -13.37 48.16 -1.57
C ALA A 540 -13.68 46.67 -1.82
N ASN A 541 -14.50 46.37 -2.83
CA ASN A 541 -14.94 45.01 -3.16
C ASN A 541 -14.26 44.44 -4.42
N ARG A 542 -13.22 45.10 -4.94
CA ARG A 542 -12.50 44.66 -6.12
C ARG A 542 -11.05 44.31 -5.77
N MET A 543 -10.51 43.33 -6.48
CA MET A 543 -9.13 42.87 -6.34
C MET A 543 -8.50 42.77 -7.72
N LEU A 544 -7.23 43.15 -7.84
CA LEU A 544 -6.46 42.77 -9.02
C LEU A 544 -6.20 41.27 -8.95
N GLN A 545 -6.77 40.53 -9.90
CA GLN A 545 -6.60 39.09 -10.00
C GLN A 545 -5.40 38.74 -10.88
N VAL A 546 -4.51 37.92 -10.33
CA VAL A 546 -3.27 37.44 -10.93
C VAL A 546 -3.34 35.93 -11.08
N SER A 547 -3.26 35.41 -12.29
CA SER A 547 -3.32 33.97 -12.51
C SER A 547 -1.97 33.31 -12.25
N ILE A 548 -1.97 32.26 -11.42
CA ILE A 548 -0.84 31.38 -11.13
C ILE A 548 -1.14 30.03 -11.79
N LYS A 549 -0.30 29.60 -12.74
CA LYS A 549 -0.44 28.34 -13.47
C LYS A 549 0.87 27.54 -13.41
N GLY A 550 0.84 26.23 -13.62
CA GLY A 550 2.07 25.44 -13.72
C GLY A 550 1.98 24.13 -12.95
N THR A 551 3.07 23.73 -12.30
CA THR A 551 3.08 22.60 -11.37
C THR A 551 3.33 23.06 -9.93
N TRP A 552 3.12 22.21 -8.92
CA TRP A 552 3.42 22.56 -7.52
C TRP A 552 4.89 22.90 -7.27
N GLU A 553 5.79 22.28 -8.02
CA GLU A 553 7.22 22.51 -7.93
C GLU A 553 7.68 23.74 -8.73
N GLN A 554 6.88 24.14 -9.73
CA GLN A 554 7.19 25.24 -10.63
C GLN A 554 5.95 26.05 -10.97
N PRO A 555 5.31 26.70 -9.99
CA PRO A 555 4.25 27.65 -10.27
C PRO A 555 4.83 28.85 -11.03
N LYS A 556 4.05 29.34 -11.98
CA LYS A 556 4.38 30.46 -12.86
C LYS A 556 3.22 31.43 -12.85
N ILE A 557 3.52 32.71 -12.71
CA ILE A 557 2.51 33.74 -12.88
C ILE A 557 2.42 34.15 -14.34
N ASP A 558 1.21 34.48 -14.77
CA ASP A 558 0.97 35.25 -15.99
C ASP A 558 1.43 36.71 -15.81
N GLU A 559 2.76 36.90 -15.81
CA GLU A 559 3.42 38.19 -15.66
C GLU A 559 2.89 39.21 -16.68
N GLY A 560 2.72 38.80 -17.94
CA GLY A 560 2.26 39.67 -19.01
C GLY A 560 0.87 40.25 -18.73
N SER A 561 -0.09 39.40 -18.32
CA SER A 561 -1.41 39.85 -17.90
C SER A 561 -1.35 40.75 -16.66
N PHE A 562 -0.48 40.41 -15.70
CA PHE A 562 -0.30 41.20 -14.48
C PHE A 562 0.17 42.63 -14.80
N PHE A 563 1.29 42.78 -15.51
CA PHE A 563 1.89 44.07 -15.83
C PHE A 563 0.96 44.95 -16.64
N THR A 564 0.28 44.36 -17.62
CA THR A 564 -0.69 45.08 -18.46
C THR A 564 -1.81 45.68 -17.62
N ARG A 565 -2.31 44.94 -16.62
CA ARG A 565 -3.38 45.40 -15.73
C ARG A 565 -2.90 46.47 -14.74
N VAL A 566 -1.71 46.29 -14.16
CA VAL A 566 -1.13 47.31 -13.27
C VAL A 566 -0.89 48.61 -14.03
N ALA A 567 -0.29 48.56 -15.22
CA ALA A 567 -0.08 49.72 -16.06
C ALA A 567 -1.40 50.41 -16.43
N ALA A 568 -2.44 49.64 -16.77
CA ALA A 568 -3.77 50.17 -17.06
C ALA A 568 -4.39 50.87 -15.85
N MET A 569 -4.25 50.32 -14.63
CA MET A 569 -4.74 50.97 -13.41
C MET A 569 -3.96 52.25 -13.08
N MET A 570 -2.63 52.27 -13.26
CA MET A 570 -1.83 53.48 -13.09
C MET A 570 -2.22 54.58 -14.09
N ALA A 571 -2.47 54.19 -15.34
CA ALA A 571 -2.95 55.11 -16.36
C ALA A 571 -4.34 55.67 -16.00
N LYS A 572 -5.26 54.84 -15.48
CA LYS A 572 -6.58 55.28 -15.00
C LYS A 572 -6.48 56.28 -13.85
N ASP A 573 -5.60 56.04 -12.87
CA ASP A 573 -5.36 56.97 -11.75
C ASP A 573 -4.82 58.34 -12.23
N GLN A 574 -4.02 58.35 -13.30
CA GLN A 574 -3.46 59.59 -13.86
C GLN A 574 -4.40 60.31 -14.84
N LEU A 575 -5.21 59.57 -15.61
CA LEU A 575 -6.04 60.12 -16.70
C LEU A 575 -7.50 60.38 -16.30
N GLY A 576 -7.92 60.00 -15.10
CA GLY A 576 -9.27 60.28 -14.58
C GLY A 576 -10.39 59.61 -15.37
N ALA A 577 -11.47 60.38 -15.67
CA ALA A 577 -12.72 59.88 -16.23
C ALA A 577 -12.63 59.23 -17.62
N LEU A 578 -11.50 59.38 -18.34
CA LEU A 578 -11.25 58.70 -19.62
C LEU A 578 -10.93 57.19 -19.45
N GLY A 579 -10.81 56.68 -18.22
CA GLY A 579 -10.44 55.30 -17.91
C GLY A 579 -11.57 54.26 -17.89
N THR A 580 -12.81 54.59 -18.27
CA THR A 580 -13.97 53.67 -18.20
C THR A 580 -13.87 52.45 -19.13
N LEU A 581 -13.05 52.51 -20.19
CA LEU A 581 -12.80 51.37 -21.09
C LEU A 581 -11.96 50.26 -20.42
N ILE A 582 -11.26 50.56 -19.33
CA ILE A 582 -10.40 49.60 -18.61
C ILE A 582 -11.23 48.74 -17.64
N ASP A 583 -12.41 49.19 -17.22
CA ASP A 583 -13.31 48.43 -16.33
C ASP A 583 -13.90 47.16 -16.98
N HIS A 584 -13.80 47.00 -18.31
CA HIS A 584 -14.13 45.75 -19.01
C HIS A 584 -12.97 44.74 -19.06
N ALA A 585 -11.74 45.15 -18.71
CA ALA A 585 -10.59 44.26 -18.64
C ALA A 585 -10.43 43.58 -17.27
N THR A 586 -11.21 44.01 -16.27
CA THR A 586 -11.26 43.38 -14.94
C THR A 586 -12.21 42.19 -14.98
N ASN A 587 -11.65 41.01 -14.70
CA ASN A 587 -12.29 39.70 -14.61
C ASN A 587 -13.61 39.69 -13.82
N GLU A 588 -14.31 38.55 -13.95
CA GLU A 588 -15.34 38.08 -13.02
C GLU A 588 -15.07 38.52 -11.58
N PRO A 589 -16.09 38.99 -10.84
CA PRO A 589 -15.92 39.43 -9.46
C PRO A 589 -15.23 38.32 -8.64
N PRO A 590 -14.28 38.67 -7.75
CA PRO A 590 -13.63 37.66 -6.92
C PRO A 590 -14.70 36.91 -6.12
N PRO A 591 -14.51 35.60 -5.83
CA PRO A 591 -15.43 34.88 -4.96
C PRO A 591 -15.60 35.63 -3.64
N PRO A 592 -16.78 35.55 -2.99
CA PRO A 592 -16.96 36.17 -1.68
C PRO A 592 -15.96 35.58 -0.65
N PRO A 593 -15.53 36.36 0.35
CA PRO A 593 -14.72 35.85 1.46
C PRO A 593 -15.42 34.65 2.14
N THR A 594 -14.66 33.64 2.57
CA THR A 594 -15.23 32.43 3.20
C THR A 594 -15.59 32.60 4.67
N SER A 595 -15.10 33.65 5.31
CA SER A 595 -15.39 33.98 6.71
C SER A 595 -15.30 35.48 6.93
N ASP A 596 -15.78 35.95 8.08
CA ASP A 596 -15.51 37.30 8.53
C ASP A 596 -13.99 37.48 8.63
N VAL A 597 -13.47 38.43 7.87
CA VAL A 597 -12.04 38.70 7.79
C VAL A 597 -11.70 39.56 9.01
N PRO A 598 -10.95 39.04 10.01
CA PRO A 598 -10.85 39.66 11.33
C PRO A 598 -10.16 41.03 11.31
N TRP A 599 -9.38 41.32 10.27
CA TRP A 599 -8.72 42.62 10.08
C TRP A 599 -9.55 43.66 9.32
N LEU A 600 -10.76 43.32 8.86
CA LEU A 600 -11.68 44.31 8.28
C LEU A 600 -12.57 44.99 9.33
N SER A 601 -12.80 44.34 10.48
CA SER A 601 -13.69 44.82 11.55
C SER A 601 -13.02 45.80 12.53
N GLY A 602 -11.68 45.83 12.59
CA GLY A 602 -10.95 46.87 13.32
C GLY A 602 -10.78 48.11 12.45
N GLY A 603 -11.63 49.12 12.63
CA GLY A 603 -11.70 50.33 11.80
C GLY A 603 -10.36 50.99 11.47
N ALA A 604 -9.73 50.56 10.38
CA ALA A 604 -8.50 51.11 9.84
C ALA A 604 -8.80 52.40 9.07
N THR A 605 -9.29 53.43 9.75
CA THR A 605 -9.58 54.75 9.18
C THR A 605 -8.48 55.79 9.43
N ALA A 606 -7.33 55.46 10.02
CA ALA A 606 -6.41 56.51 10.49
C ALA A 606 -4.91 56.25 10.24
N TYR A 607 -4.44 55.97 9.02
CA TYR A 607 -3.02 56.11 8.66
C TYR A 607 -2.83 56.31 7.15
N PHE A 608 -3.13 57.50 6.60
CA PHE A 608 -2.58 57.91 5.30
C PHE A 608 -2.46 59.43 5.25
N SER A 609 -1.27 59.99 5.46
CA SER A 609 -0.94 61.35 5.03
C SER A 609 -0.54 61.30 3.56
N SER A 610 -1.25 62.02 2.70
CA SER A 610 -0.92 62.16 1.28
C SER A 610 0.28 63.09 1.12
N ASP A 611 1.43 62.56 0.71
CA ASP A 611 2.53 63.39 0.22
C ASP A 611 2.60 63.25 -1.30
N SER A 612 2.35 64.35 -2.00
CA SER A 612 2.21 64.39 -3.46
C SER A 612 3.46 64.97 -4.09
N SER A 613 4.32 64.13 -4.64
CA SER A 613 5.27 64.53 -5.68
C SER A 613 5.30 63.49 -6.80
N LYS A 614 4.76 63.85 -7.99
CA LYS A 614 4.75 63.04 -9.21
C LYS A 614 5.53 63.80 -10.30
N ASN A 615 6.49 63.11 -10.94
CA ASN A 615 6.65 62.97 -12.41
C ASN A 615 8.11 62.78 -12.86
N THR A 616 8.65 61.55 -12.77
CA THR A 616 9.67 61.02 -13.69
C THR A 616 9.74 59.47 -13.68
N ILE A 617 8.63 58.78 -13.39
CA ILE A 617 8.73 57.40 -12.86
C ILE A 617 8.25 56.30 -13.83
N LEU A 618 7.60 56.60 -14.96
CA LEU A 618 6.94 55.56 -15.77
C LEU A 618 7.90 54.52 -16.42
N HIS A 619 9.09 54.95 -16.86
CA HIS A 619 10.06 54.04 -17.47
C HIS A 619 10.93 53.27 -16.45
N SER A 620 11.21 53.85 -15.29
CA SER A 620 11.86 53.17 -14.17
C SER A 620 10.89 52.22 -13.46
N ILE A 621 9.60 52.58 -13.36
CA ILE A 621 8.52 51.72 -12.86
C ILE A 621 8.44 50.47 -13.71
N GLN A 622 8.33 50.52 -15.03
CA GLN A 622 8.17 49.28 -15.83
C GLN A 622 9.33 48.28 -15.67
N LYS A 623 10.58 48.77 -15.61
CA LYS A 623 11.77 47.93 -15.44
C LYS A 623 11.87 47.38 -14.01
N ASN A 624 11.58 48.22 -13.01
CA ASN A 624 11.58 47.81 -11.61
C ASN A 624 10.40 46.89 -11.32
N LEU A 625 9.18 47.18 -11.79
CA LEU A 625 8.00 46.32 -11.65
C LEU A 625 8.31 44.90 -12.13
N LYS A 626 9.06 44.74 -13.23
CA LYS A 626 9.42 43.42 -13.77
C LYS A 626 10.31 42.61 -12.82
N GLU A 627 11.21 43.27 -12.11
CA GLU A 627 12.06 42.61 -11.10
C GLU A 627 11.36 42.48 -9.73
N GLU A 628 10.53 43.47 -9.34
CA GLU A 628 9.68 43.55 -8.13
C GLU A 628 8.72 42.38 -8.01
N VAL A 629 8.09 42.09 -9.12
CA VAL A 629 7.02 41.13 -9.21
C VAL A 629 7.57 39.71 -9.32
N LYS A 630 8.74 39.54 -9.95
CA LYS A 630 9.44 38.26 -10.00
C LYS A 630 9.77 37.74 -8.61
N GLY A 631 10.17 38.62 -7.69
CA GLY A 631 10.51 38.23 -6.33
C GLY A 631 9.30 37.89 -5.44
N VAL A 632 8.16 38.58 -5.61
CA VAL A 632 6.86 38.15 -5.05
C VAL A 632 6.45 36.78 -5.56
N PHE A 633 6.84 36.44 -6.78
CA PHE A 633 6.45 35.20 -7.45
C PHE A 633 7.39 34.03 -7.23
N ASP A 634 8.66 34.29 -6.97
CA ASP A 634 9.59 33.27 -6.48
C ASP A 634 9.18 32.78 -5.08
N LEU A 635 8.42 33.56 -4.28
CA LEU A 635 7.84 33.09 -3.00
C LEU A 635 6.82 31.97 -3.23
N PHE A 636 6.08 32.03 -4.34
CA PHE A 636 5.12 30.99 -4.69
C PHE A 636 5.82 29.75 -5.27
N ARG A 637 7.08 29.85 -5.72
CA ARG A 637 7.83 28.83 -6.48
C ARG A 637 8.92 28.08 -5.71
#